data_AF-A0A2H9Q448-F1
#
_entry.id   AF-A0A2H9Q448-F1
#
_cell.length_a   1.000
_cell.length_b   1.000
_cell.length_c   1.000
_cell.angle_alpha   90.00
_cell.angle_beta   90.00
_cell.angle_gamma   90.00
#
_symmetry.space_group_name_H-M   'P 1'
#
loop_
_entity.id
_entity.type
_entity.pdbx_description
1 polymer ?
#
loop_
_entity_poly.entity_id
_entity_poly.type
_entity_poly.pdbx_seq_one_letter_code
_entity_poly.pdbx_strand_id
1 'polypeptide(L)'
;MVAIAKISSKGQVVIPSELREKMNLEEGNLLIVSDNGNSICMKKIEFPKIKSWGEATKPFREAVKKSNFSEDDLKKLVEESRVR
;
A
#
# COMPACT_ATOMS: atom_id res chain seq x y z
N MET A 1 -25.67 10.99 -9.68
CA MET A 1 -24.88 12.23 -9.78
C MET A 1 -23.77 11.98 -10.78
N VAL A 2 -23.66 12.83 -11.80
CA VAL A 2 -22.72 12.69 -12.91
C VAL A 2 -22.11 14.07 -13.11
N ALA A 3 -20.79 14.12 -13.25
CA ALA A 3 -20.07 15.36 -13.52
C ALA A 3 -19.11 15.15 -14.69
N ILE A 4 -18.93 16.19 -15.50
CA ILE A 4 -18.05 16.16 -16.68
C ILE A 4 -16.70 16.75 -16.26
N ALA A 5 -15.63 16.04 -16.58
CA ALA A 5 -14.26 16.51 -16.37
C ALA A 5 -13.47 16.41 -17.69
N LYS A 6 -12.54 17.35 -17.89
CA LYS A 6 -11.64 17.35 -19.04
C LYS A 6 -10.31 16.71 -18.65
N ILE A 7 -9.74 15.94 -19.57
CA ILE A 7 -8.38 15.43 -19.44
C ILE A 7 -7.37 16.54 -19.82
N SER A 8 -6.36 16.75 -18.99
CA SER A 8 -5.27 17.69 -19.27
C SER A 8 -4.35 17.15 -20.37
N SER A 9 -3.47 18.00 -20.90
CA SER A 9 -2.46 17.58 -21.89
C SER A 9 -1.52 16.50 -21.37
N LYS A 10 -1.35 16.38 -20.05
CA LYS A 10 -0.53 15.37 -19.40
C LYS A 10 -1.33 14.12 -18.99
N GLY A 11 -2.58 14.00 -19.43
CA GLY A 11 -3.42 12.85 -19.11
C GLY A 11 -4.07 12.90 -17.72
N GLN A 12 -4.01 14.04 -17.02
CA GLN A 12 -4.59 14.16 -15.68
C GLN A 12 -6.09 14.50 -15.75
N VAL A 13 -6.90 13.89 -14.89
CA VAL A 13 -8.34 14.20 -14.76
C VAL A 13 -8.58 14.85 -13.41
N VAL A 14 -9.29 15.98 -13.40
CA VAL A 14 -9.70 16.66 -12.17
C VAL A 14 -10.94 15.97 -11.62
N ILE A 15 -10.92 15.56 -10.35
CA ILE A 15 -12.11 15.06 -9.65
C ILE A 15 -12.90 16.25 -9.11
N PRO A 16 -14.16 16.46 -9.56
CA PRO A 16 -15.01 17.55 -9.05
C PRO A 16 -15.17 17.52 -7.53
N SER A 17 -15.28 18.68 -6.90
CA SER A 17 -15.34 18.83 -5.43
C SER A 17 -16.43 17.97 -4.80
N GLU A 18 -17.62 17.97 -5.38
CA GLU A 18 -18.77 17.19 -4.89
C GLU A 18 -18.49 15.67 -4.85
N LEU A 19 -17.75 15.15 -5.84
CA LEU A 19 -17.32 13.75 -5.87
C LEU A 19 -16.24 13.47 -4.81
N ARG A 20 -15.30 14.42 -4.61
CA ARG A 20 -14.27 14.31 -3.57
C ARG A 20 -14.88 14.24 -2.18
N GLU A 21 -15.82 15.12 -1.87
CA GLU A 21 -16.52 15.15 -0.57
C GLU A 21 -17.30 13.87 -0.33
N LYS A 22 -18.11 13.44 -1.31
CA LYS A 22 -18.93 12.23 -1.18
C LYS A 22 -18.11 10.96 -0.98
N MET A 23 -16.93 10.88 -1.60
CA MET A 23 -16.04 9.71 -1.51
C MET A 23 -14.96 9.87 -0.43
N ASN A 24 -15.00 10.95 0.35
CA ASN A 24 -14.01 11.29 1.37
C ASN A 24 -12.57 11.18 0.80
N LEU A 25 -12.37 11.73 -0.41
CA LEU A 25 -11.09 11.76 -1.09
C LEU A 25 -10.30 12.98 -0.65
N GLU A 26 -9.15 12.73 -0.05
CA GLU A 26 -8.22 13.74 0.41
C GLU A 26 -6.93 13.68 -0.41
N GLU A 27 -6.12 14.74 -0.31
CA GLU A 27 -4.78 14.74 -0.89
C GLU A 27 -3.95 13.55 -0.38
N GLY A 28 -3.19 12.91 -1.26
CA GLY A 28 -2.41 11.71 -0.94
C GLY A 28 -3.20 10.40 -0.86
N ASN A 29 -4.53 10.43 -1.03
CA ASN A 29 -5.30 9.19 -1.19
C ASN A 29 -4.86 8.45 -2.46
N LEU A 30 -4.57 7.16 -2.32
CA LEU A 30 -4.20 6.29 -3.44
C LEU A 30 -5.46 5.65 -4.04
N LEU A 31 -5.50 5.60 -5.37
CA LEU A 31 -6.59 5.00 -6.13
C LEU A 31 -6.01 3.88 -7.01
N ILE A 32 -6.66 2.72 -7.03
CA ILE A 32 -6.46 1.73 -8.10
C ILE A 32 -7.17 2.26 -9.33
N VAL A 33 -6.47 2.30 -10.46
CA VAL A 33 -7.02 2.63 -11.76
C VAL A 33 -6.97 1.36 -12.62
N SER A 34 -8.10 0.97 -13.19
CA SER A 34 -8.23 -0.21 -14.03
C SER A 34 -9.08 0.10 -15.25
N ASP A 35 -8.80 -0.58 -16.36
CA ASP A 35 -9.66 -0.56 -17.53
C ASP A 35 -10.84 -1.51 -17.34
N ASN A 36 -11.98 -1.12 -17.89
CA ASN A 36 -13.18 -1.94 -17.98
C ASN A 36 -13.83 -1.71 -19.36
N GLY A 37 -13.15 -2.21 -20.40
CA GLY A 37 -13.58 -2.07 -21.79
C GLY A 37 -13.61 -0.59 -22.23
N ASN A 38 -14.80 0.00 -22.20
CA ASN A 38 -15.01 1.41 -22.56
C ASN A 38 -15.12 2.35 -21.35
N SER A 39 -14.56 1.96 -20.20
CA SER A 39 -14.64 2.75 -18.96
C SER A 39 -13.37 2.60 -18.15
N ILE A 40 -13.03 3.64 -17.38
CA ILE A 40 -11.97 3.59 -16.39
C ILE A 40 -12.62 3.47 -15.01
N CYS A 41 -12.27 2.43 -14.27
CA CYS A 41 -12.71 2.26 -12.89
C CYS A 41 -11.60 2.75 -11.94
N MET A 42 -11.96 3.68 -11.05
CA MET A 42 -11.08 4.20 -10.01
C MET A 42 -11.63 3.81 -8.64
N LYS A 43 -10.84 3.10 -7.84
CA LYS A 43 -11.24 2.66 -6.50
C LYS A 43 -10.25 3.14 -5.45
N LYS A 44 -10.74 3.77 -4.38
CA LYS A 44 -9.91 4.16 -3.23
C LYS A 44 -9.26 2.95 -2.58
N ILE A 45 -7.95 3.03 -2.35
CA ILE A 45 -7.20 2.06 -1.58
C ILE A 45 -7.14 2.55 -0.15
N GLU A 46 -7.59 1.70 0.76
CA GLU A 46 -7.23 1.81 2.16
C GLU A 46 -6.12 0.81 2.41
N PHE A 47 -4.91 1.30 2.64
CA PHE A 47 -3.87 0.41 3.12
C PHE A 47 -4.32 -0.13 4.48
N PRO A 48 -4.19 -1.45 4.73
CA PRO A 48 -4.29 -1.92 6.09
C PRO A 48 -3.27 -1.11 6.89
N LYS A 49 -3.76 -0.32 7.85
CA LYS A 49 -2.89 0.35 8.81
C LYS A 49 -2.14 -0.78 9.50
N ILE A 50 -0.90 -1.05 9.10
CA ILE A 50 0.02 -1.81 9.92
C ILE A 50 0.16 -0.93 11.16
N LYS A 51 -0.62 -1.22 12.21
CA LYS A 51 -0.83 -0.25 13.31
C LYS A 51 0.47 0.00 14.05
N SER A 52 1.45 -0.90 13.92
CA SER A 52 2.85 -0.64 14.24
C SER A 52 3.79 -1.65 13.58
N TRP A 53 5.06 -1.27 13.42
CA TRP A 53 6.17 -2.20 13.13
C TRP A 53 6.19 -3.40 14.11
N GLY A 54 5.71 -3.21 15.33
CA GLY A 54 5.56 -4.25 16.34
C GLY A 54 4.54 -5.33 15.97
N GLU A 55 3.40 -4.95 15.39
CA GLU A 55 2.40 -5.92 14.92
C GLU A 55 2.91 -6.69 13.71
N ALA A 56 3.55 -6.01 12.76
CA ALA A 56 4.14 -6.66 11.58
C ALA A 56 5.22 -7.68 11.96
N THR A 57 5.99 -7.42 13.02
CA THR A 57 7.07 -8.32 13.47
C THR A 57 6.66 -9.37 14.47
N LYS A 58 5.44 -9.33 14.99
CA LYS A 58 4.95 -10.27 16.00
C LYS A 58 5.10 -11.75 15.56
N PRO A 59 4.74 -12.15 14.33
CA PRO A 59 4.89 -13.53 13.88
C PRO A 59 6.35 -13.99 13.88
N PHE A 60 7.26 -13.12 13.45
CA PHE A 60 8.69 -13.41 13.42
C PHE A 60 9.28 -13.57 14.81
N ARG A 61 8.90 -12.71 15.77
CA ARG A 61 9.34 -12.83 17.17
C ARG A 61 8.82 -14.12 17.82
N GLU A 62 7.59 -14.51 17.53
CA GLU A 62 7.01 -15.76 18.02
C GLU A 62 7.71 -16.98 17.41
N ALA A 63 8.06 -16.94 16.13
CA ALA A 63 8.84 -17.98 15.47
C ALA A 63 10.23 -18.11 16.09
N VAL A 64 10.94 -17.00 16.32
CA VAL A 64 12.26 -16.99 16.98
C VAL A 64 12.18 -17.57 18.40
N LYS A 65 11.15 -17.20 19.20
CA LYS A 65 10.96 -17.76 20.56
C LYS A 65 10.66 -19.26 20.58
N LYS A 66 9.99 -19.78 19.54
CA LYS A 66 9.66 -21.21 19.42
C LYS A 66 10.79 -22.02 18.81
N SER A 67 11.69 -21.38 18.08
CA SER A 67 12.91 -21.98 17.59
C SER A 67 14.03 -21.88 18.62
N ASN A 68 15.01 -22.77 18.56
CA ASN A 68 16.24 -22.65 19.36
C ASN A 68 17.25 -21.68 18.70
N PHE A 69 16.75 -20.65 18.00
CA PHE A 69 17.53 -19.76 17.16
C PHE A 69 18.34 -18.80 18.02
N SER A 70 19.66 -18.88 17.89
CA SER A 70 20.61 -18.14 18.72
C SER A 70 21.19 -16.93 17.99
N GLU A 71 21.85 -16.04 18.73
CA GLU A 71 22.57 -14.89 18.14
C GLU A 71 23.70 -15.33 17.19
N ASP A 72 24.29 -16.50 17.43
CA ASP A 72 25.36 -17.02 16.57
C ASP A 72 24.81 -17.54 15.23
N ASP A 73 23.58 -18.07 15.21
CA ASP A 73 22.89 -18.42 13.97
C ASP A 73 22.56 -17.17 13.14
N LEU A 74 22.21 -16.07 13.81
CA LEU A 74 21.98 -14.78 13.16
C LEU A 74 23.27 -14.23 12.52
N LYS A 75 24.40 -14.31 13.22
CA LYS A 75 25.70 -13.87 12.69
C LYS A 75 26.09 -14.66 11.44
N LYS A 76 25.96 -15.99 11.47
CA LYS A 76 26.23 -16.85 10.31
C LYS A 76 25.38 -16.48 9.10
N LEU A 77 24.07 -16.29 9.29
CA LEU A 77 23.15 -15.89 8.22
C LEU A 77 23.51 -14.53 7.59
N VAL A 78 23.90 -13.55 8.42
CA VAL A 78 24.33 -12.23 7.94
C VAL A 78 25.63 -12.33 7.14
N GLU A 79 26.56 -13.16 7.60
CA GLU A 79 27.84 -13.37 6.93
C GLU A 79 27.66 -14.09 5.59
N GLU A 80 26.86 -15.16 5.54
CA GLU A 80 26.47 -15.86 4.31
C GLU A 80 25.80 -14.92 3.29
N SER A 81 24.95 -14.01 3.76
CA SER A 81 24.24 -13.06 2.89
C SER A 81 25.13 -11.94 2.36
N ARG A 82 26.26 -11.62 3.03
CA ARG A 82 27.22 -10.59 2.61
C ARG A 82 28.26 -11.09 1.62
N VAL A 83 28.45 -12.41 1.53
CA VAL A 83 29.38 -13.05 0.58
C VAL A 83 28.75 -13.20 -0.81
N ARG A 84 27.45 -12.96 -0.95
CA ARG A 84 26.74 -12.82 -2.23
C ARG A 84 26.80 -11.41 -2.78
#